data_AF-A0A317WR41-F1
#
_entry.id   AF-A0A317WR41-F1
#
_cell.length_a   1.000
_cell.length_b   1.000
_cell.length_c   1.000
_cell.angle_alpha   90.00
_cell.angle_beta   90.00
_cell.angle_gamma   90.00
#
_symmetry.space_group_name_H-M   'P 1'
#
loop_
_entity.id
_entity.type
_entity.pdbx_description
1 polymer ?
#
loop_
_entity_poly.entity_id
_entity_poly.type
_entity_poly.pdbx_seq_one_letter_code
_entity_poly.pdbx_strand_id
1 'polypeptide(L)'
;MADRFPSLEDFSAGQTEVVETNGADESDFLARERAALGDDAEQFATPQDLVASDDVNNDDDLLGGADDAPAGGAGPQELAGFESSFPALDTQNEQVAPGGTITGSGAPFPPTGYSNYTYQAPDEEPEPVREWRERRDADIQRRAELSEEKKAATVKKAQEDIDDFYVSYNNKTDKLRAQTKAEAEQFLANREDTSSGGTSWERIAKLVDVSGKGTKGGASGSGKQRFRELLVDLKKDQNAPGVSGV
;
A
#
# COMPACT_ATOMS: atom_id res chain seq x y z
N MET A 1 -20.01 23.16 -9.51
CA MET A 1 -18.66 22.56 -9.50
C MET A 1 -18.07 22.58 -8.07
N ALA A 2 -18.91 22.43 -7.04
CA ALA A 2 -18.51 22.45 -5.63
C ALA A 2 -18.93 21.18 -4.87
N ASP A 3 -19.60 20.23 -5.54
CA ASP A 3 -20.18 19.04 -4.89
C ASP A 3 -19.29 17.80 -5.01
N ARG A 4 -17.96 17.98 -4.93
CA ARG A 4 -16.96 16.91 -5.05
C ARG A 4 -16.26 16.54 -3.75
N PHE A 5 -16.67 17.12 -2.62
CA PHE A 5 -16.16 16.74 -1.31
C PHE A 5 -17.28 16.77 -0.27
N PRO A 6 -17.47 15.69 0.50
CA PRO A 6 -18.36 15.70 1.67
C PRO A 6 -17.93 16.80 2.65
N SER A 7 -18.89 17.50 3.26
CA SER A 7 -18.61 18.53 4.26
C SER A 7 -18.03 17.88 5.53
N LEU A 8 -17.10 18.58 6.18
CA LEU A 8 -16.45 18.11 7.42
C LEU A 8 -17.41 17.88 8.60
N GLU A 9 -18.68 18.26 8.47
CA GLU A 9 -19.73 18.01 9.46
C GLU A 9 -20.22 16.55 9.44
N ASP A 10 -20.12 15.84 8.31
CA ASP A 10 -20.51 14.42 8.21
C ASP A 10 -19.51 13.46 8.86
N PHE A 11 -18.24 13.87 9.02
CA PHE A 11 -17.21 13.04 9.67
C PHE A 11 -17.28 13.07 11.21
N SER A 12 -18.01 14.01 11.81
CA SER A 12 -18.06 14.17 13.27
C SER A 12 -19.21 13.40 13.94
N ALA A 13 -20.19 12.92 13.18
CA ALA A 13 -21.22 12.02 13.69
C ALA A 13 -20.71 10.58 13.53
N GLY A 14 -19.94 10.11 14.52
CA GLY A 14 -19.35 8.79 14.52
C GLY A 14 -20.35 7.72 14.10
N GLN A 15 -20.18 7.20 12.88
CA GLN A 15 -20.92 6.06 12.38
C GLN A 15 -20.35 4.82 13.06
N THR A 16 -20.85 4.54 14.26
CA THR A 16 -20.52 3.34 15.06
C THR A 16 -21.56 2.23 14.86
N GLU A 17 -22.31 2.26 13.77
CA GLU A 17 -23.14 1.12 13.39
C GLU A 17 -22.33 0.20 12.48
N VAL A 18 -22.09 -1.02 12.97
CA VAL A 18 -21.59 -2.12 12.16
C VAL A 18 -22.62 -2.35 11.06
N VAL A 19 -22.30 -1.95 9.83
CA VAL A 19 -23.03 -2.42 8.66
C VAL A 19 -22.83 -3.93 8.65
N GLU A 20 -23.90 -4.67 8.94
CA GLU A 20 -23.92 -6.12 8.80
C GLU A 20 -23.72 -6.43 7.32
N THR A 21 -22.48 -6.73 6.93
CA THR A 21 -22.15 -7.28 5.62
C THR A 21 -22.58 -8.75 5.61
N ASN A 22 -23.89 -8.96 5.51
CA ASN A 22 -24.44 -10.24 5.06
C ASN A 22 -24.03 -10.39 3.59
N GLY A 23 -22.91 -11.06 3.35
CA GLY A 23 -22.35 -11.33 2.01
C GLY A 23 -21.23 -10.35 1.64
N ALA A 24 -20.02 -10.57 2.17
CA ALA A 24 -18.83 -9.90 1.68
C ALA A 24 -18.31 -10.67 0.46
N ASP A 25 -18.84 -10.37 -0.72
CA ASP A 25 -18.27 -10.83 -1.98
C ASP A 25 -16.95 -10.07 -2.20
N GLU A 26 -15.88 -10.78 -2.60
CA GLU A 26 -14.54 -10.20 -2.82
C GLU A 26 -14.55 -9.04 -3.83
N SER A 27 -15.57 -8.99 -4.68
CA SER A 27 -15.85 -7.91 -5.62
C SER A 27 -16.14 -6.56 -4.95
N ASP A 28 -16.76 -6.54 -3.77
CA ASP A 28 -17.05 -5.28 -3.04
C ASP A 28 -15.78 -4.67 -2.43
N PHE A 29 -14.86 -5.52 -1.96
CA PHE A 29 -13.55 -5.08 -1.48
C PHE A 29 -12.71 -4.48 -2.62
N LEU A 30 -12.61 -5.17 -3.76
CA LEU A 30 -11.86 -4.70 -4.93
C LEU A 30 -12.49 -3.45 -5.56
N ALA A 31 -13.82 -3.37 -5.61
CA ALA A 31 -14.52 -2.19 -6.12
C ALA A 31 -14.27 -0.95 -5.25
N ARG A 32 -14.25 -1.14 -3.92
CA ARG A 32 -13.94 -0.06 -2.97
C ARG A 32 -12.49 0.39 -3.06
N GLU A 33 -11.54 -0.52 -3.23
CA GLU A 33 -10.14 -0.17 -3.45
C GLU A 33 -9.95 0.57 -4.78
N ARG A 34 -10.58 0.09 -5.86
CA ARG A 34 -10.55 0.74 -7.17
C ARG A 34 -11.15 2.14 -7.15
N ALA A 35 -12.23 2.36 -6.41
CA ALA A 35 -12.82 3.68 -6.24
C ALA A 35 -11.90 4.63 -5.44
N ALA A 36 -11.15 4.11 -4.48
CA ALA A 36 -10.22 4.90 -3.67
C ALA A 36 -8.94 5.29 -4.44
N LEU A 37 -8.42 4.40 -5.30
CA LEU A 37 -7.19 4.61 -6.08
C LEU A 37 -7.44 5.21 -7.47
N GLY A 38 -8.67 5.14 -7.99
CA GLY A 38 -9.04 5.68 -9.30
C GLY A 38 -8.27 5.03 -10.44
N ASP A 39 -7.75 5.84 -11.37
CA ASP A 39 -7.05 5.37 -12.58
C ASP A 39 -5.75 4.59 -12.26
N ASP A 40 -5.15 4.81 -11.08
CA ASP A 40 -3.93 4.11 -10.66
C ASP A 40 -4.19 2.69 -10.12
N ALA A 41 -5.45 2.32 -9.88
CA ALA A 41 -5.83 0.98 -9.40
C ALA A 41 -5.45 -0.14 -10.37
N GLU A 42 -5.40 0.16 -11.68
CA GLU A 42 -5.06 -0.82 -12.73
C GLU A 42 -3.61 -1.30 -12.64
N GLN A 43 -2.73 -0.58 -11.92
CA GLN A 43 -1.35 -1.00 -11.72
C GLN A 43 -1.20 -2.10 -10.65
N PHE A 44 -2.21 -2.28 -9.80
CA PHE A 44 -2.21 -3.23 -8.69
C PHE A 44 -3.14 -4.44 -8.92
N ALA A 45 -3.95 -4.42 -9.99
CA ALA A 45 -4.82 -5.53 -10.35
C ALA A 45 -4.02 -6.77 -10.80
N THR A 46 -4.35 -7.93 -10.25
CA THR A 46 -3.75 -9.20 -10.68
C THR A 46 -4.57 -9.85 -11.81
N PRO A 47 -3.99 -10.78 -12.62
CA PRO A 47 -4.72 -11.47 -13.67
C PRO A 47 -5.97 -12.23 -13.16
N GLN A 48 -5.95 -12.63 -11.89
CA GLN A 48 -7.06 -13.31 -11.22
C GLN A 48 -8.22 -12.36 -10.86
N ASP A 49 -7.95 -11.07 -10.65
CA ASP A 49 -8.98 -10.06 -10.33
C ASP A 49 -9.76 -9.62 -11.58
N LEU A 50 -9.15 -9.72 -12.76
CA LEU A 50 -9.80 -9.39 -14.03
C LEU A 50 -10.89 -10.41 -14.40
N VAL A 51 -10.67 -11.70 -14.12
CA VAL A 51 -11.67 -12.75 -14.38
C VAL A 51 -12.85 -12.70 -13.41
N ALA A 52 -12.66 -12.20 -12.19
CA ALA A 52 -13.73 -12.01 -11.22
C ALA A 52 -14.67 -10.84 -11.55
N SER A 53 -14.22 -9.91 -12.41
CA SER A 53 -14.97 -8.68 -12.74
C SER A 53 -15.93 -8.80 -13.92
N ASP A 54 -15.79 -9.83 -14.78
CA ASP A 54 -16.57 -9.96 -16.02
C ASP A 54 -17.73 -10.95 -15.91
N ASP A 55 -17.89 -11.65 -14.78
CA ASP A 55 -18.88 -12.72 -14.69
C ASP A 55 -19.75 -12.70 -13.41
N VAL A 56 -20.62 -11.69 -13.32
CA VAL A 56 -21.71 -11.65 -12.33
C VAL A 56 -23.04 -12.09 -12.98
N ASN A 57 -23.04 -12.71 -14.16
CA ASN A 57 -24.29 -13.13 -14.82
C ASN A 57 -24.28 -14.54 -15.44
N ASN A 58 -23.22 -15.34 -15.30
CA ASN A 58 -23.23 -16.73 -15.74
C ASN A 58 -23.16 -17.67 -14.51
N ASP A 59 -24.34 -18.05 -14.06
CA ASP A 59 -24.61 -18.90 -12.88
C ASP A 59 -24.21 -20.39 -13.09
N ASP A 60 -23.17 -20.70 -13.88
CA ASP A 60 -22.89 -22.09 -14.31
C ASP A 60 -21.42 -22.51 -14.49
N ASP A 61 -20.42 -21.85 -13.88
CA ASP A 61 -19.05 -22.43 -13.86
C ASP A 61 -18.23 -22.06 -12.62
N LEU A 62 -18.76 -22.35 -11.44
CA LEU A 62 -18.00 -22.27 -10.18
C LEU A 62 -17.32 -23.58 -9.78
N LEU A 63 -17.30 -24.59 -10.67
CA LEU A 63 -16.60 -25.86 -10.45
C LEU A 63 -16.13 -26.49 -11.78
N GLY A 64 -15.20 -25.82 -12.46
CA GLY A 64 -14.21 -26.45 -13.34
C GLY A 64 -14.79 -27.24 -14.52
N GLY A 65 -15.44 -26.56 -15.45
CA GLY A 65 -15.73 -27.06 -16.79
C GLY A 65 -14.62 -26.73 -17.78
N ALA A 66 -13.60 -27.59 -17.88
CA ALA A 66 -12.61 -27.50 -18.95
C ALA A 66 -13.24 -27.85 -20.30
N ASP A 67 -13.58 -26.85 -21.10
CA ASP A 67 -13.48 -26.91 -22.56
C ASP A 67 -13.60 -25.48 -23.12
N ASP A 68 -12.50 -24.98 -23.69
CA ASP A 68 -12.41 -23.78 -24.55
C ASP A 68 -12.13 -22.41 -23.88
N ALA A 69 -10.87 -22.21 -23.45
CA ALA A 69 -10.22 -20.88 -23.42
C ALA A 69 -8.67 -21.01 -23.56
N PRO A 70 -7.98 -20.00 -24.10
CA PRO A 70 -6.83 -20.18 -24.99
C PRO A 70 -5.47 -20.31 -24.26
N ALA A 71 -4.56 -20.98 -24.96
CA ALA A 71 -3.18 -21.23 -24.56
C ALA A 71 -2.42 -19.99 -24.04
N GLY A 72 -1.92 -20.09 -22.81
CA GLY A 72 -0.85 -19.22 -22.31
C GLY A 72 -0.61 -19.35 -20.81
N GLY A 73 0.27 -20.27 -20.38
CA GLY A 73 0.91 -20.10 -19.07
C GLY A 73 1.35 -21.30 -18.23
N ALA A 74 1.49 -22.52 -18.74
CA ALA A 74 2.32 -23.56 -18.12
C ALA A 74 2.71 -24.60 -19.18
N GLY A 75 3.96 -24.54 -19.65
CA GLY A 75 4.44 -25.46 -20.67
C GLY A 75 4.67 -26.88 -20.11
N PRO A 76 4.55 -27.94 -20.93
CA PRO A 76 4.86 -29.33 -20.56
C PRO A 76 6.26 -29.56 -19.94
N GLN A 77 7.17 -28.58 -20.07
CA GLN A 77 8.53 -28.62 -19.55
C GLN A 77 8.64 -28.54 -18.02
N GLU A 78 7.75 -27.81 -17.33
CA GLU A 78 7.83 -27.71 -15.86
C GLU A 78 7.29 -28.96 -15.16
N LEU A 79 6.26 -29.59 -15.75
CA LEU A 79 5.73 -30.88 -15.31
C LEU A 79 6.79 -31.99 -15.43
N ALA A 80 7.56 -32.00 -16.52
CA ALA A 80 8.64 -32.96 -16.74
C ALA A 80 9.81 -32.83 -15.74
N GLY A 81 10.07 -31.62 -15.23
CA GLY A 81 11.07 -31.38 -14.18
C GLY A 81 10.63 -31.92 -12.81
N PHE A 82 9.33 -31.89 -12.53
CA PHE A 82 8.74 -32.48 -11.34
C PHE A 82 8.74 -34.02 -11.40
N GLU A 83 8.37 -34.60 -12.54
CA GLU A 83 8.35 -36.07 -12.75
C GLU A 83 9.73 -36.73 -12.64
N SER A 84 10.79 -36.01 -13.02
CA SER A 84 12.17 -36.50 -12.95
C SER A 84 12.80 -36.44 -11.56
N SER A 85 12.13 -35.80 -10.58
CA SER A 85 12.59 -35.67 -9.20
C SER A 85 12.15 -36.83 -8.29
N PHE A 86 11.29 -37.73 -8.79
CA PHE A 86 10.87 -38.93 -8.09
C PHE A 86 11.44 -40.18 -8.78
N PRO A 87 11.90 -41.20 -8.03
CA PRO A 87 12.25 -42.49 -8.62
C PRO A 87 11.06 -43.04 -9.40
N ALA A 88 11.26 -43.39 -10.67
CA ALA A 88 10.23 -44.03 -11.48
C ALA A 88 9.83 -45.36 -10.81
N LEU A 89 8.64 -45.39 -10.21
CA LEU A 89 8.03 -46.64 -9.77
C LEU A 89 7.61 -47.38 -11.03
N ASP A 90 8.22 -48.54 -11.28
CA ASP A 90 7.84 -49.42 -12.37
C ASP A 90 6.41 -49.92 -12.12
N THR A 91 5.43 -49.30 -12.78
CA THR A 91 4.01 -49.65 -12.65
C THR A 91 3.64 -50.93 -13.41
N GLN A 92 4.60 -51.78 -13.76
CA GLN A 92 4.34 -53.15 -14.22
C GLN A 92 4.12 -54.13 -13.06
N ASN A 93 3.36 -53.72 -12.03
CA ASN A 93 2.72 -54.72 -11.20
C ASN A 93 1.47 -55.21 -11.95
N GLU A 94 1.58 -56.34 -12.63
CA GLU A 94 0.51 -57.02 -13.40
C GLU A 94 -0.70 -57.47 -12.53
N GLN A 95 -0.80 -56.97 -11.30
CA GLN A 95 -1.89 -57.18 -10.36
C GLN A 95 -2.81 -55.97 -10.20
N VAL A 96 -2.60 -54.90 -10.97
CA VAL A 96 -3.52 -53.75 -11.00
C VAL A 96 -3.97 -53.50 -12.44
N ALA A 97 -5.21 -53.90 -12.74
CA ALA A 97 -5.88 -53.62 -14.02
C ALA A 97 -6.04 -52.09 -14.24
N PRO A 98 -6.27 -51.61 -15.48
CA PRO A 98 -6.28 -50.18 -15.78
C PRO A 98 -7.54 -49.55 -15.17
N GLY A 99 -7.36 -48.94 -14.00
CA GLY A 99 -8.44 -48.46 -13.14
C GLY A 99 -8.06 -48.69 -11.69
N GLY A 100 -7.20 -47.80 -11.16
CA GLY A 100 -6.62 -47.88 -9.82
C GLY A 100 -7.65 -48.03 -8.71
N THR A 101 -8.00 -49.27 -8.40
CA THR A 101 -8.74 -49.67 -7.21
C THR A 101 -7.97 -50.81 -6.56
N ILE A 102 -7.35 -50.56 -5.41
CA ILE A 102 -6.52 -51.54 -4.68
C ILE A 102 -7.38 -52.56 -3.90
N THR A 103 -8.67 -52.65 -4.22
CA THR A 103 -9.64 -53.53 -3.57
C THR A 103 -10.51 -54.15 -4.68
N GLY A 104 -9.94 -55.15 -5.35
CA GLY A 104 -10.70 -56.03 -6.22
C GLY A 104 -11.68 -56.85 -5.38
N SER A 105 -12.94 -56.46 -5.37
CA SER A 105 -14.05 -57.26 -4.86
C SER A 105 -14.30 -58.44 -5.80
N GLY A 106 -13.52 -59.51 -5.63
CA GLY A 106 -13.56 -60.71 -6.48
C GLY A 106 -13.60 -62.03 -5.71
N ALA A 107 -14.03 -62.03 -4.44
CA ALA A 107 -14.24 -63.25 -3.66
C ALA A 107 -15.41 -63.09 -2.67
N PRO A 108 -16.18 -64.15 -2.37
CA PRO A 108 -17.34 -64.07 -1.49
C PRO A 108 -16.89 -63.82 -0.04
N PHE A 109 -17.09 -62.60 0.45
CA PHE A 109 -16.82 -62.24 1.85
C PHE A 109 -17.76 -63.01 2.81
N PRO A 110 -17.27 -63.61 3.90
CA PRO A 110 -18.12 -63.95 5.04
C PRO A 110 -18.56 -62.67 5.76
N PRO A 111 -19.81 -62.58 6.26
CA PRO A 111 -20.29 -61.40 6.97
C PRO A 111 -19.62 -61.34 8.35
N THR A 112 -18.55 -60.56 8.47
CA THR A 112 -18.01 -60.22 9.79
C THR A 112 -18.58 -58.87 10.18
N GLY A 113 -19.53 -58.92 11.12
CA GLY A 113 -20.13 -57.74 11.71
C GLY A 113 -19.04 -56.87 12.34
N TYR A 114 -19.17 -55.56 12.09
CA TYR A 114 -18.42 -54.53 12.79
C TYR A 114 -18.63 -54.70 14.29
N SER A 115 -17.65 -55.36 14.92
CA SER A 115 -17.56 -55.43 16.36
C SER A 115 -17.16 -54.05 16.84
N ASN A 116 -18.10 -53.41 17.50
CA ASN A 116 -17.94 -52.17 18.25
C ASN A 116 -16.62 -52.22 19.03
N TYR A 117 -15.63 -51.42 18.64
CA TYR A 117 -14.40 -51.23 19.42
C TYR A 117 -14.82 -50.58 20.73
N THR A 118 -15.07 -51.42 21.73
CA THR A 118 -15.09 -51.04 23.13
C THR A 118 -13.75 -50.37 23.40
N TYR A 119 -13.79 -49.07 23.71
CA TYR A 119 -12.69 -48.36 24.35
C TYR A 119 -12.34 -49.12 25.63
N GLN A 120 -11.37 -50.04 25.54
CA GLN A 120 -10.67 -50.50 26.72
C GLN A 120 -9.89 -49.29 27.24
N ALA A 121 -10.10 -48.97 28.51
CA ALA A 121 -9.32 -47.97 29.22
C ALA A 121 -7.82 -48.26 28.99
N PRO A 122 -7.00 -47.24 28.76
CA PRO A 122 -5.64 -47.44 28.26
C PRO A 122 -4.81 -48.21 29.29
N ASP A 123 -4.23 -49.34 28.87
CA ASP A 123 -3.03 -49.86 29.51
C ASP A 123 -1.99 -48.72 29.54
N GLU A 124 -1.32 -48.54 30.68
CA GLU A 124 -0.33 -47.49 30.90
C GLU A 124 0.59 -47.34 29.67
N GLU A 125 0.64 -46.14 29.09
CA GLU A 125 1.44 -45.89 27.89
C GLU A 125 2.88 -46.37 28.16
N PRO A 126 3.49 -47.14 27.26
CA PRO A 126 4.82 -47.68 27.51
C PRO A 126 5.81 -46.54 27.77
N GLU A 127 6.62 -46.66 28.83
CA GLU A 127 7.56 -45.62 29.30
C GLU A 127 8.35 -44.90 28.18
N PRO A 128 8.86 -45.58 27.13
CA PRO A 128 9.54 -44.89 26.02
C PRO A 128 8.66 -43.91 25.23
N VAL A 129 7.37 -44.22 25.10
CA VAL A 129 6.39 -43.34 24.41
C VAL A 129 6.05 -42.14 25.29
N ARG A 130 5.96 -42.34 26.62
CA ARG A 130 5.76 -41.25 27.58
C ARG A 130 6.93 -40.26 27.55
N GLU A 131 8.17 -40.75 27.65
CA GLU A 131 9.37 -39.90 27.57
C GLU A 131 9.47 -39.18 26.21
N TRP A 132 9.08 -39.83 25.12
CA TRP A 132 9.08 -39.21 23.79
C TRP A 132 8.06 -38.07 23.69
N ARG A 133 6.83 -38.27 24.22
CA ARG A 133 5.81 -37.21 24.26
C ARG A 133 6.26 -36.03 25.11
N GLU A 134 6.79 -36.29 26.30
CA GLU A 134 7.31 -35.23 27.18
C GLU A 134 8.43 -34.41 26.48
N ARG A 135 9.37 -35.07 25.79
CA ARG A 135 10.43 -34.37 25.02
C ARG A 135 9.86 -33.57 23.85
N ARG A 136 8.89 -34.12 23.13
CA ARG A 136 8.22 -33.45 22.01
C ARG A 136 7.47 -32.21 22.48
N ASP A 137 6.69 -32.35 23.54
CA ASP A 137 5.86 -31.28 24.08
C ASP A 137 6.75 -30.16 24.65
N ALA A 138 7.87 -30.50 25.29
CA ALA A 138 8.88 -29.53 25.71
C ALA A 138 9.51 -28.77 24.53
N ASP A 139 9.82 -29.44 23.42
CA ASP A 139 10.34 -28.76 22.22
C ASP A 139 9.28 -27.88 21.54
N ILE A 140 8.03 -28.34 21.48
CA ILE A 140 6.91 -27.54 20.97
C ILE A 140 6.70 -26.30 21.83
N GLN A 141 6.71 -26.45 23.16
CA GLN A 141 6.58 -25.34 24.10
C GLN A 141 7.71 -24.33 23.91
N ARG A 142 8.97 -24.78 23.84
CA ARG A 142 10.11 -23.89 23.57
C ARG A 142 9.94 -23.12 22.26
N ARG A 143 9.49 -23.79 21.19
CA ARG A 143 9.24 -23.13 19.90
C ARG A 143 8.08 -22.14 19.97
N ALA A 144 7.03 -22.46 20.73
CA ALA A 144 5.90 -21.57 20.97
C ALA A 144 6.33 -20.32 21.72
N GLU A 145 7.11 -20.46 22.80
CA GLU A 145 7.67 -19.34 23.58
C GLU A 145 8.54 -18.43 22.72
N LEU A 146 9.44 -18.99 21.90
CA LEU A 146 10.27 -18.20 20.98
C LEU A 146 9.45 -17.51 19.88
N SER A 147 8.37 -18.12 19.43
CA SER A 147 7.45 -17.53 18.44
C SER A 147 6.66 -16.38 19.06
N GLU A 148 6.18 -16.55 20.28
CA GLU A 148 5.47 -15.53 21.04
C GLU A 148 6.37 -14.34 21.36
N GLU A 149 7.61 -14.58 21.81
CA GLU A 149 8.59 -13.51 22.06
C GLU A 149 8.87 -12.69 20.79
N LYS A 150 9.07 -13.35 19.64
CA LYS A 150 9.28 -12.67 18.37
C LYS A 150 8.06 -11.86 17.93
N LYS A 151 6.85 -12.39 18.13
CA LYS A 151 5.61 -11.66 17.84
C LYS A 151 5.49 -10.44 18.74
N ALA A 152 5.70 -10.60 20.05
CA ALA A 152 5.67 -9.49 21.01
C ALA A 152 6.71 -8.42 20.68
N ALA A 153 7.94 -8.82 20.32
CA ALA A 153 8.99 -7.88 19.91
C ALA A 153 8.63 -7.14 18.61
N THR A 154 8.01 -7.82 17.65
CA THR A 154 7.55 -7.19 16.40
C THR A 154 6.42 -6.20 16.67
N VAL A 155 5.45 -6.55 17.53
CA VAL A 155 4.37 -5.65 17.93
C VAL A 155 4.91 -4.43 18.67
N LYS A 156 5.84 -4.63 19.63
CA LYS A 156 6.47 -3.53 20.36
C LYS A 156 7.23 -2.60 19.42
N LYS A 157 8.00 -3.17 18.49
CA LYS A 157 8.71 -2.40 17.47
C LYS A 157 7.74 -1.62 16.57
N ALA A 158 6.63 -2.23 16.15
CA ALA A 158 5.63 -1.53 15.35
C ALA A 158 4.98 -0.36 16.13
N GLN A 159 4.73 -0.53 17.43
CA GLN A 159 4.24 0.55 18.29
C GLN A 159 5.26 1.69 18.43
N GLU A 160 6.53 1.37 18.68
CA GLU A 160 7.62 2.35 18.73
C GLU A 160 7.77 3.10 17.40
N ASP A 161 7.75 2.39 16.28
CA ASP A 161 7.85 2.98 14.94
C ASP A 161 6.65 3.93 14.64
N ILE A 162 5.45 3.62 15.15
CA ILE A 162 4.27 4.50 15.06
C ILE A 162 4.45 5.77 15.90
N ASP A 163 4.91 5.64 17.15
CA ASP A 163 5.14 6.77 18.03
C ASP A 163 6.22 7.71 17.45
N ASP A 164 7.33 7.13 16.97
CA ASP A 164 8.42 7.87 16.31
C ASP A 164 7.94 8.58 15.04
N PHE A 165 7.02 7.97 14.27
CA PHE A 165 6.42 8.62 13.10
C PHE A 165 5.64 9.87 13.51
N TYR A 166 4.78 9.81 14.53
CA TYR A 166 4.02 10.97 14.96
C TYR A 166 4.89 12.07 15.55
N VAL A 167 5.92 11.72 16.33
CA VAL A 167 6.88 12.70 16.86
C VAL A 167 7.63 13.38 15.72
N SER A 168 8.18 12.62 14.77
CA SER A 168 8.92 13.18 13.65
C SER A 168 8.03 14.00 12.69
N TYR A 169 6.79 13.56 12.45
CA TYR A 169 5.80 14.28 11.65
C TYR A 169 5.42 15.62 12.28
N ASN A 170 5.12 15.64 13.58
CA ASN A 170 4.77 16.85 14.30
C ASN A 170 5.95 17.82 14.32
N ASN A 171 7.17 17.34 14.61
CA ASN A 171 8.38 18.16 14.56
C ASN A 171 8.62 18.77 13.16
N LYS A 172 8.41 17.99 12.10
CA LYS A 172 8.53 18.49 10.72
C LYS A 172 7.48 19.55 10.41
N THR A 173 6.23 19.30 10.80
CA THR A 173 5.10 20.22 10.59
C THR A 173 5.30 21.52 11.34
N ASP A 174 5.74 21.46 12.60
CA ASP A 174 6.03 22.64 13.41
C ASP A 174 7.22 23.43 12.87
N LYS A 175 8.27 22.74 12.41
CA LYS A 175 9.40 23.39 11.75
C LYS A 175 8.96 24.11 10.48
N LEU A 176 8.14 23.48 9.64
CA LEU A 176 7.61 24.12 8.42
C LEU A 176 6.71 25.31 8.76
N ARG A 177 5.82 25.16 9.76
CA ARG A 177 4.96 26.26 10.22
C ARG A 177 5.78 27.42 10.77
N ALA A 178 6.83 27.15 11.55
CA ALA A 178 7.74 28.16 12.06
C ALA A 178 8.52 28.84 10.92
N GLN A 179 8.97 28.07 9.93
CA GLN A 179 9.62 28.61 8.73
C GLN A 179 8.68 29.52 7.95
N THR A 180 7.44 29.09 7.66
CA THR A 180 6.45 29.91 6.95
C THR A 180 6.11 31.18 7.73
N LYS A 181 6.02 31.11 9.06
CA LYS A 181 5.84 32.31 9.91
C LYS A 181 7.03 33.26 9.81
N ALA A 182 8.25 32.75 9.92
CA ALA A 182 9.46 33.57 9.79
C ALA A 182 9.59 34.19 8.39
N GLU A 183 9.27 33.44 7.34
CA GLU A 183 9.24 33.94 5.96
C GLU A 183 8.15 35.01 5.76
N ALA A 184 6.97 34.83 6.36
CA ALA A 184 5.90 35.83 6.33
C ALA A 184 6.29 37.11 7.08
N GLU A 185 6.91 36.99 8.26
CA GLU A 185 7.45 38.12 9.02
C GLU A 185 8.55 38.85 8.23
N GLN A 186 9.47 38.12 7.61
CA GLN A 186 10.49 38.69 6.73
C GLN A 186 9.89 39.36 5.49
N PHE A 187 8.84 38.77 4.91
CA PHE A 187 8.14 39.37 3.78
C PHE A 187 7.44 40.67 4.18
N LEU A 188 6.79 40.70 5.35
CA LEU A 188 6.19 41.92 5.90
C LEU A 188 7.25 42.97 6.21
N ALA A 189 8.36 42.59 6.84
CA ALA A 189 9.48 43.48 7.12
C ALA A 189 10.10 44.05 5.83
N ASN A 190 10.31 43.21 4.80
CA ASN A 190 10.80 43.67 3.49
C ASN A 190 9.79 44.60 2.80
N ARG A 191 8.47 44.35 2.97
CA ARG A 191 7.41 45.23 2.45
C ARG A 191 7.42 46.57 3.17
N GLU A 192 7.56 46.58 4.49
CA GLU A 192 7.65 47.79 5.30
C GLU A 192 8.94 48.56 5.03
N ASP A 193 10.10 47.91 4.89
CA ASP A 193 11.35 48.57 4.48
C ASP A 193 11.29 49.14 3.04
N THR A 194 10.56 48.47 2.15
CA THR A 194 10.28 49.00 0.81
C THR A 194 9.33 50.20 0.85
N SER A 195 8.50 50.33 1.88
CA SER A 195 7.57 51.45 2.05
C SER A 195 8.19 52.64 2.80
N SER A 196 9.08 52.37 3.76
CA SER A 196 9.48 53.31 4.82
C SER A 196 10.73 54.16 4.55
N GLY A 197 11.43 53.99 3.42
CA GLY A 197 12.71 54.68 3.22
C GLY A 197 13.08 54.96 1.76
N GLY A 198 13.46 56.21 1.47
CA GLY A 198 14.06 56.63 0.20
C GLY A 198 13.17 57.50 -0.69
N THR A 199 13.71 57.89 -1.84
CA THR A 199 12.96 58.65 -2.86
C THR A 199 11.89 57.75 -3.49
N SER A 200 10.84 58.33 -4.09
CA SER A 200 9.78 57.55 -4.76
C SER A 200 10.33 56.59 -5.83
N TRP A 201 11.45 56.94 -6.48
CA TRP A 201 12.14 56.11 -7.45
C TRP A 201 12.91 54.96 -6.83
N GLU A 202 13.45 55.11 -5.62
CA GLU A 202 14.11 54.03 -4.89
C GLU A 202 13.10 52.94 -4.48
N ARG A 203 11.88 53.33 -4.10
CA ARG A 203 10.76 52.40 -3.84
C ARG A 203 10.35 51.64 -5.11
N ILE A 204 10.20 52.35 -6.23
CA ILE A 204 9.88 51.73 -7.53
C ILE A 204 10.98 50.76 -7.98
N ALA A 205 12.25 51.12 -7.78
CA ALA A 205 13.39 50.26 -8.13
C ALA A 205 13.53 49.02 -7.23
N LYS A 206 13.04 49.05 -5.97
CA LYS A 206 12.95 47.86 -5.10
C LYS A 206 11.82 46.90 -5.55
N LEU A 207 10.71 47.42 -6.08
CA LEU A 207 9.57 46.63 -6.55
C LEU A 207 9.78 46.01 -7.95
N VAL A 208 10.56 46.68 -8.79
CA VAL A 208 10.84 46.25 -10.17
C VAL A 208 12.18 45.52 -10.23
N ASP A 209 12.22 44.35 -10.86
CA ASP A 209 13.45 43.59 -11.08
C ASP A 209 14.38 44.32 -12.07
N VAL A 210 15.28 45.14 -11.52
CA VAL A 210 16.34 45.84 -12.26
C VAL A 210 17.55 44.94 -12.55
N SER A 211 17.58 43.68 -12.10
CA SER A 211 18.73 42.77 -12.22
C SER A 211 19.05 42.36 -13.66
N GLY A 212 18.14 42.54 -14.61
CA GLY A 212 18.40 42.09 -15.99
C GLY A 212 18.14 40.59 -16.22
N LYS A 213 17.83 39.81 -15.19
CA LYS A 213 17.75 38.34 -15.25
C LYS A 213 16.32 37.84 -15.44
N GLY A 214 16.15 36.86 -16.33
CA GLY A 214 14.86 36.20 -16.57
C GLY A 214 13.91 36.98 -17.49
N THR A 215 12.73 36.40 -17.73
CA THR A 215 11.71 36.91 -18.66
C THR A 215 11.12 38.26 -18.21
N LYS A 216 11.00 38.45 -16.89
CA LYS A 216 10.59 39.73 -16.26
C LYS A 216 11.74 40.74 -16.21
N GLY A 217 12.97 40.28 -15.98
CA GLY A 217 14.12 41.13 -15.74
C GLY A 217 14.66 41.87 -16.94
N GLY A 218 14.16 41.72 -18.18
CA GLY A 218 14.44 42.64 -19.29
C GLY A 218 15.88 42.64 -19.83
N ALA A 219 16.50 41.47 -19.99
CA ALA A 219 17.86 41.28 -20.51
C ALA A 219 18.20 42.10 -21.78
N SER A 220 19.50 42.26 -22.06
CA SER A 220 20.01 43.00 -23.23
C SER A 220 19.34 42.52 -24.52
N GLY A 221 18.69 43.42 -25.26
CA GLY A 221 17.87 43.10 -26.44
C GLY A 221 16.36 42.98 -26.18
N SER A 222 15.93 42.91 -24.93
CA SER A 222 14.53 43.20 -24.57
C SER A 222 14.34 44.72 -24.62
N GLY A 223 13.34 45.24 -25.33
CA GLY A 223 13.04 46.69 -25.41
C GLY A 223 12.85 47.40 -24.06
N LYS A 224 12.91 46.66 -22.95
CA LYS A 224 12.92 47.12 -21.55
C LYS A 224 14.31 47.55 -21.03
N GLN A 225 15.38 47.42 -21.82
CA GLN A 225 16.72 47.84 -21.42
C GLN A 225 16.81 49.35 -21.14
N ARG A 226 16.28 50.17 -22.06
CA ARG A 226 16.19 51.64 -21.91
C ARG A 226 15.42 52.05 -20.66
N PHE A 227 14.35 51.31 -20.35
CA PHE A 227 13.54 51.54 -19.16
C PHE A 227 14.31 51.21 -17.87
N ARG A 228 15.12 50.14 -17.84
CA ARG A 228 16.02 49.87 -16.71
C ARG A 228 17.05 50.98 -16.53
N GLU A 229 17.72 51.38 -17.61
CA GLU A 229 18.71 52.48 -17.58
C GLU A 229 18.09 53.73 -16.96
N LEU A 230 16.91 54.12 -17.43
CA LEU A 230 16.14 55.25 -16.89
C LEU A 230 15.79 55.08 -15.40
N LEU A 231 15.34 53.90 -14.96
CA LEU A 231 15.04 53.64 -13.55
C LEU A 231 16.27 53.69 -12.64
N VAL A 232 17.43 53.25 -13.13
CA VAL A 232 18.70 53.31 -12.39
C VAL A 232 19.19 54.76 -12.26
N ASP A 233 19.02 55.57 -13.31
CA ASP A 233 19.38 56.99 -13.29
C ASP A 233 18.45 57.78 -12.35
N LEU A 234 17.14 57.57 -12.45
CA LEU A 234 16.13 58.19 -11.57
C LEU A 234 16.27 57.78 -10.11
N LYS A 235 16.78 56.58 -9.83
CA LYS A 235 17.12 56.14 -8.47
C LYS A 235 18.28 56.95 -7.88
N LYS A 236 19.28 57.31 -8.69
CA LYS A 236 20.50 58.00 -8.25
C LYS A 236 20.34 59.53 -8.20
N ASP A 237 19.39 60.07 -8.97
CA ASP A 237 19.14 61.50 -9.06
C ASP A 237 18.31 62.02 -7.87
N GLN A 238 18.88 62.93 -7.09
CA GLN A 238 18.22 63.55 -5.94
C GLN A 238 17.26 64.69 -6.34
N ASN A 239 17.29 65.16 -7.59
CA ASN A 239 16.37 66.17 -8.12
C ASN A 239 15.27 65.56 -9.00
N ALA A 240 15.17 64.23 -9.02
CA ALA A 240 14.17 63.54 -9.82
C ALA A 240 12.73 63.95 -9.38
N PRO A 241 11.77 63.99 -10.32
CA PRO A 241 10.38 64.30 -9.99
C PRO A 241 9.82 63.27 -9.00
N GLY A 242 9.21 63.75 -7.90
CA GLY A 242 8.68 62.89 -6.82
C GLY A 242 9.66 62.57 -5.69
N VAL A 243 10.84 63.23 -5.65
CA VAL A 243 11.81 63.16 -4.54
C VAL A 243 11.40 64.09 -3.38
N SER A 244 10.90 65.29 -3.67
CA SER A 244 10.23 66.17 -2.70
C SER A 244 8.73 65.87 -2.72
N GLY A 245 8.24 65.04 -1.81
CA GLY A 245 6.81 64.76 -1.69
C GLY A 245 5.99 66.04 -1.49
N VAL A 246 4.93 66.17 -2.27
CA VAL A 246 3.65 66.73 -1.79
C VAL A 246 2.80 65.55 -1.37
#